data_AF-A0A6A3XD84-F1
#
_entry.id   AF-A0A6A3XD84-F1
#
_cell.length_a   1.000
_cell.length_b   1.000
_cell.length_c   1.000
_cell.angle_alpha   90.00
_cell.angle_beta   90.00
_cell.angle_gamma   90.00
#
_symmetry.space_group_name_H-M   'P 1'
#
loop_
_entity.id
_entity.type
_entity.pdbx_description
1 polymer ?
#
loop_
_entity_poly.entity_id
_entity_poly.type
_entity_poly.pdbx_seq_one_letter_code
_entity_poly.pdbx_strand_id
1 'polypeptide(L)'
;MNDLDATTIQVLSDTQEKLAVRKVRFAIANAKGRLHDILAATNLPKRILGGDPRVSVEDAVRLLRALPVSGNMDTSPSSLGATVNVPV
;
A
#
# COMPACT_ATOMS: atom_id res chain seq x y z
N MET A 1 -17.73 19.25 15.50
CA MET A 1 -16.77 18.29 16.08
C MET A 1 -16.92 16.96 15.36
N ASN A 2 -15.90 16.31 14.82
CA ASN A 2 -14.47 16.39 15.12
C ASN A 2 -13.69 16.39 13.81
N ASP A 3 -13.02 17.50 13.52
CA ASP A 3 -11.96 17.46 12.51
C ASP A 3 -10.82 16.62 13.03
N LEU A 4 -10.14 15.94 12.11
CA LEU A 4 -8.87 15.33 12.44
C LEU A 4 -7.93 16.48 12.82
N ASP A 5 -7.57 16.57 14.10
CA ASP A 5 -6.76 17.68 14.61
C ASP A 5 -5.31 17.54 14.11
N ALA A 6 -4.56 18.65 14.17
CA ALA A 6 -3.17 18.69 13.70
C ALA A 6 -2.31 17.60 14.36
N THR A 7 -2.56 17.30 15.65
CA THR A 7 -1.90 16.23 16.39
C THR A 7 -2.15 14.87 15.74
N THR A 8 -3.39 14.54 15.40
CA THR A 8 -3.72 13.26 14.78
C THR A 8 -3.09 13.14 13.39
N ILE A 9 -3.07 14.23 12.58
CA ILE A 9 -2.37 14.22 11.27
C ILE A 9 -0.89 13.90 11.46
N GLN A 10 -0.26 14.53 12.45
CA GLN A 10 1.17 14.35 12.72
C GLN A 10 1.47 12.94 13.20
N VAL A 11 0.66 12.38 14.10
CA VAL A 11 0.78 10.99 14.56
C VAL A 11 0.62 10.00 13.39
N LEU A 12 -0.32 10.24 12.46
CA LEU A 12 -0.49 9.40 11.27
C LEU A 12 0.74 9.48 10.34
N SER A 13 1.31 10.67 10.17
CA SER A 13 2.53 10.88 9.40
C SER A 13 3.73 10.14 10.00
N ASP A 14 3.94 10.26 11.32
CA ASP A 14 4.99 9.56 12.06
C ASP A 14 4.81 8.04 12.01
N THR A 15 3.56 7.58 12.11
CA THR A 15 3.22 6.16 12.02
C THR A 15 3.58 5.62 10.64
N GLN A 16 3.17 6.31 9.58
CA GLN A 16 3.54 5.92 8.21
C GLN A 16 5.06 5.82 8.07
N GLU A 17 5.80 6.80 8.59
CA GLU A 17 7.26 6.83 8.49
C GLU A 17 7.92 5.63 9.16
N LYS A 18 7.51 5.34 10.39
CA LYS A 18 8.03 4.21 11.17
C LYS A 18 7.71 2.87 10.52
N LEU A 19 6.54 2.74 9.89
CA LEU A 19 6.16 1.54 9.15
C LEU A 19 6.99 1.39 7.86
N ALA A 20 7.22 2.48 7.13
CA ALA A 20 8.02 2.46 5.91
C ALA A 20 9.47 2.02 6.16
N VAL A 21 10.10 2.49 7.25
CA VAL A 21 11.45 2.06 7.67
C VAL A 21 11.53 0.54 7.88
N ARG A 22 10.44 -0.08 8.35
CA ARG A 22 10.34 -1.52 8.60
C ARG A 22 9.82 -2.32 7.41
N LYS A 23 9.71 -1.70 6.24
CA LYS A 23 9.13 -2.30 5.02
C LYS A 23 7.67 -2.75 5.19
N VAL A 24 6.95 -2.16 6.15
CA VAL A 24 5.52 -2.40 6.35
C VAL A 24 4.73 -1.39 5.50
N ARG A 25 3.80 -1.91 4.69
CA ARG A 25 2.92 -1.08 3.86
C ARG A 25 1.83 -0.47 4.73
N PHE A 26 1.53 0.81 4.46
CA PHE A 26 0.51 1.57 5.18
C PHE A 26 -0.51 2.12 4.19
N ALA A 27 -1.80 1.93 4.45
CA ALA A 27 -2.89 2.39 3.62
C ALA A 27 -3.92 3.13 4.48
N ILE A 28 -4.52 4.18 3.92
CA ILE A 28 -5.74 4.79 4.44
C ILE A 28 -6.83 4.51 3.40
N ALA A 29 -8.00 4.10 3.85
CA ALA A 29 -9.12 3.75 2.98
C ALA A 29 -10.39 4.44 3.47
N ASN A 30 -11.35 4.61 2.56
CA ASN A 30 -12.66 5.24 2.80
C ASN A 30 -12.62 6.65 3.40
N ALA A 31 -11.50 7.37 3.30
CA ALA A 31 -11.45 8.79 3.68
C ALA A 31 -12.20 9.59 2.61
N LYS A 32 -13.44 9.99 2.89
CA LYS A 32 -14.32 10.72 1.97
C LYS A 32 -14.74 12.06 2.55
N GLY A 33 -15.18 12.96 1.67
CA GLY A 33 -15.61 14.30 2.04
C GLY A 33 -14.52 15.07 2.77
N ARG A 34 -14.85 15.66 3.92
CA ARG A 34 -13.93 16.52 4.66
C ARG A 34 -12.64 15.83 5.13
N LEU A 35 -12.68 14.52 5.42
CA LEU A 35 -11.48 13.78 5.81
C LEU A 35 -10.48 13.69 4.66
N HIS A 36 -10.97 13.54 3.43
CA HIS A 36 -10.14 13.59 2.23
C HIS A 36 -9.48 14.96 2.08
N ASP A 37 -10.26 16.04 2.24
CA ASP A 37 -9.73 17.40 2.04
C ASP A 37 -8.64 17.75 3.05
N ILE A 38 -8.80 17.30 4.31
CA ILE A 38 -7.77 17.43 5.34
C ILE A 38 -6.51 16.65 4.96
N LEU A 39 -6.64 15.39 4.55
CA LEU A 39 -5.48 14.57 4.17
C LEU A 39 -4.80 15.08 2.90
N ALA A 40 -5.56 15.60 1.93
CA ALA A 40 -5.07 16.17 0.68
C ALA A 40 -4.21 17.43 0.89
N ALA A 41 -4.44 18.16 1.99
CA ALA A 41 -3.60 19.29 2.40
C ALA A 41 -2.24 18.87 2.99
N THR A 42 -1.97 17.56 3.11
CA THR A 42 -0.74 17.01 3.70
C THR A 42 0.07 16.25 2.65
N ASN A 43 1.30 15.86 2.99
CA ASN A 43 2.09 14.95 2.15
C ASN A 43 1.76 13.47 2.37
N LEU A 44 0.79 13.15 3.24
CA LEU A 44 0.46 11.79 3.61
C LEU A 44 -0.08 10.96 2.44
N PRO A 45 -0.95 11.48 1.54
CA PRO A 45 -1.42 10.74 0.37
C PRO A 45 -0.29 10.20 -0.51
N LYS A 46 0.81 10.96 -0.68
CA LYS A 46 1.97 10.52 -1.48
C LYS A 46 2.73 9.34 -0.87
N ARG A 47 2.49 9.04 0.41
CA ARG A 47 3.25 8.05 1.20
C ARG A 47 2.43 6.81 1.54
N ILE A 48 1.11 6.84 1.34
CA ILE A 48 0.24 5.68 1.57
C ILE A 48 0.13 4.84 0.30
N LEU A 49 -0.24 3.58 0.49
CA LEU A 49 -0.55 2.65 -0.59
C LEU A 49 -1.62 3.24 -1.52
N GLY A 50 -1.36 3.19 -2.82
CA GLY A 50 -2.30 3.63 -3.85
C GLY A 50 -2.41 5.15 -4.03
N GLY A 51 -1.76 5.95 -3.18
CA GLY A 51 -1.71 7.41 -3.35
C GLY A 51 -3.01 8.16 -3.04
N ASP A 52 -4.12 7.44 -2.86
CA ASP A 52 -5.47 8.00 -2.71
C ASP A 52 -6.15 7.39 -1.46
N PRO A 53 -6.48 8.20 -0.44
CA PRO A 53 -7.12 7.71 0.77
C PRO A 53 -8.62 7.41 0.60
N ARG A 54 -9.22 7.74 -0.55
CA ARG A 54 -10.65 7.51 -0.85
C ARG A 54 -10.95 6.08 -1.27
N VAL A 55 -9.91 5.31 -1.63
CA VAL A 55 -10.04 3.93 -2.09
C VAL A 55 -10.87 3.11 -1.10
N SER A 56 -11.67 2.19 -1.62
CA SER A 56 -12.41 1.28 -0.76
C SER A 56 -11.45 0.39 0.03
N VAL A 57 -11.89 -0.12 1.18
CA VAL A 57 -11.09 -1.09 1.95
C VAL A 57 -10.79 -2.32 1.10
N GLU A 58 -11.75 -2.76 0.28
CA GLU A 58 -11.58 -3.91 -0.61
C GLU A 58 -10.49 -3.65 -1.66
N ASP A 59 -10.52 -2.48 -2.31
CA ASP A 59 -9.51 -2.12 -3.30
C ASP A 59 -8.12 -1.94 -2.66
N ALA A 60 -8.05 -1.35 -1.47
CA ALA A 60 -6.80 -1.25 -0.72
C ALA A 60 -6.22 -2.64 -0.42
N VAL A 61 -7.06 -3.60 -0.02
CA VAL A 61 -6.64 -4.99 0.21
C VAL A 61 -6.21 -5.67 -1.09
N ARG A 62 -6.93 -5.45 -2.21
CA ARG A 62 -6.54 -5.96 -3.53
C ARG A 62 -5.17 -5.41 -3.96
N LEU A 63 -4.94 -4.10 -3.78
CA LEU A 63 -3.64 -3.47 -4.05
C LEU A 63 -2.52 -4.03 -3.16
N LEU A 64 -2.80 -4.27 -1.87
CA LEU A 64 -1.82 -4.90 -0.97
C LEU A 64 -1.40 -6.30 -1.43
N ARG A 65 -2.36 -7.09 -1.91
CA ARG A 65 -2.14 -8.47 -2.39
C ARG A 65 -1.45 -8.53 -3.74
N ALA A 66 -1.71 -7.56 -4.62
CA ALA A 66 -1.08 -7.48 -5.93
C ALA A 66 0.42 -7.16 -5.86
N LEU A 67 0.87 -6.53 -4.77
CA LEU A 67 2.27 -6.20 -4.58
C LEU A 67 3.04 -7.39 -3.99
N PRO A 68 4.26 -7.69 -4.49
CA PRO A 68 5.05 -8.83 -4.04
C PRO A 68 5.31 -8.77 -2.54
N VAL A 69 5.25 -9.88 -1.80
CA VAL A 69 5.52 -9.86 -0.35
C VAL A 69 6.93 -9.33 -0.12
N SER A 70 7.02 -8.20 0.58
CA SER A 70 8.31 -7.59 0.95
C SER A 70 8.89 -8.40 2.12
N GLY A 71 9.40 -9.60 1.84
CA GLY A 71 9.82 -10.52 2.90
C GLY A 71 10.34 -11.90 2.52
N ASN A 72 10.38 -12.31 1.25
CA ASN A 72 10.98 -13.59 0.89
C ASN A 72 11.83 -13.47 -0.38
N MET A 73 13.14 -13.53 -0.14
CA MET A 73 14.21 -14.02 -1.01
C MET A 73 13.72 -14.79 -2.25
N ASP A 74 14.03 -14.26 -3.42
CA ASP A 74 14.76 -14.93 -4.49
C ASP A 74 14.75 -16.46 -4.44
N THR A 75 13.73 -17.08 -5.01
CA THR A 75 13.91 -18.37 -5.69
C THR A 75 13.22 -18.27 -7.05
N SER A 76 13.94 -17.70 -8.01
CA SER A 76 13.78 -18.11 -9.40
C SER A 76 14.00 -19.62 -9.49
N PRO A 77 13.09 -20.42 -10.08
CA PRO A 77 13.55 -21.58 -10.81
C PRO A 77 13.96 -21.08 -12.20
N SER A 78 15.25 -20.80 -12.37
CA SER A 78 15.82 -20.77 -13.72
C SER A 78 15.77 -22.18 -14.30
N SER A 79 15.04 -22.30 -15.41
CA SER A 79 15.24 -23.22 -16.54
C SER A 79 15.21 -24.74 -16.30
N LEU A 80 14.20 -25.39 -16.87
CA LEU A 80 14.35 -26.66 -17.58
C LEU A 80 13.44 -26.62 -18.82
N GLY A 81 14.07 -26.54 -19.99
CA GLY A 81 13.39 -26.58 -21.28
C GLY A 81 12.65 -27.91 -21.48
N ALA A 82 11.43 -27.83 -22.00
CA ALA A 82 10.80 -28.95 -22.68
C ALA A 82 11.01 -28.74 -24.18
N THR A 83 12.09 -29.34 -24.66
CA THR A 83 12.30 -29.64 -26.07
C THR A 83 11.10 -30.41 -26.62
N VAL A 84 10.70 -30.05 -27.84
CA VAL A 84 9.80 -30.80 -28.72
C VAL A 84 10.06 -32.30 -28.64
N ASN A 85 9.03 -33.10 -28.36
CA ASN A 85 8.97 -34.50 -28.79
C ASN A 85 7.51 -34.99 -28.83
N VAL A 86 6.92 -35.06 -30.01
CA VAL A 86 5.70 -35.84 -30.28
C VAL A 86 6.15 -37.12 -31.00
N PRO A 87 6.02 -38.31 -30.40
CA PRO A 87 6.31 -39.56 -31.09
C PRO A 87 5.05 -40.35 -31.50
N VAL A 88 5.18 -40.97 -32.68
CA VAL A 88 4.38 -42.03 -33.36
C VAL A 88 3.02 -41.63 -33.94
#